data_AF-A0A970ZM14-F1
#
_entry.id   AF-A0A970ZM14-F1
#
_cell.length_a   1.000
_cell.length_b   1.000
_cell.length_c   1.000
_cell.angle_alpha   90.00
_cell.angle_beta   90.00
_cell.angle_gamma   90.00
#
_symmetry.space_group_name_H-M   'P 1'
#
loop_
_entity.id
_entity.type
_entity.pdbx_description
1 polymer ?
#
loop_
_entity_poly.entity_id
_entity_poly.type
_entity_poly.pdbx_seq_one_letter_code
_entity_poly.pdbx_strand_id
1 'polypeptide(L)'
;MKRELQGRYVTISTVGEKAQAFVPAPLPPHPPIEWTPELRDKFDQALVALGRLDSVSTLLPDTALFLYMYVRKEAVLSSMIEGTQSSLSDLLLFELDQEPGVPLDDVREVSNYVAALDHGLRLLEEGLPISLRLFREIHRVLLTKGRGSNQTPGEFRRSQNWIGGTRPGNAAFVPPPAEEVLECMSKLELFLHDQPEPTL
;
A
#
# COMPACT_ATOMS: atom_id res chain seq x y z
N MET A 1 14.30 -19.15 15.11
CA MET A 1 13.16 -19.83 15.77
C MET A 1 12.14 -20.28 14.72
N LYS A 2 11.61 -21.52 14.77
CA LYS A 2 10.46 -21.89 13.90
C LYS A 2 9.19 -21.26 14.48
N ARG A 3 8.68 -20.20 13.86
CA ARG A 3 7.39 -19.62 14.25
C ARG A 3 6.26 -20.56 13.84
N GLU A 4 5.31 -20.76 14.73
CA GLU A 4 4.02 -21.35 14.37
C GLU A 4 3.27 -20.42 13.41
N LEU A 5 2.28 -20.99 12.72
CA LEU A 5 1.44 -20.25 11.77
C LEU A 5 0.84 -19.01 12.46
N GLN A 6 1.14 -17.81 11.94
CA GLN A 6 0.66 -16.54 12.49
C GLN A 6 -0.73 -16.20 11.95
N GLY A 7 -1.69 -17.10 12.21
CA GLY A 7 -3.06 -16.98 11.72
C GLY A 7 -3.74 -18.35 11.64
N ARG A 8 -4.86 -18.40 10.93
CA ARG A 8 -5.66 -19.61 10.75
C ARG A 8 -6.19 -19.70 9.33
N TYR A 9 -6.36 -20.92 8.84
CA TYR A 9 -7.11 -21.16 7.62
C TYR A 9 -8.59 -21.37 7.94
N VAL A 10 -9.44 -20.80 7.09
CA VAL A 10 -10.89 -20.99 7.12
C VAL A 10 -11.35 -21.54 5.79
N THR A 11 -12.25 -22.52 5.84
CA THR A 11 -12.83 -23.08 4.62
C THR A 11 -13.90 -22.13 4.13
N ILE A 12 -13.68 -21.58 2.93
CA ILE A 12 -14.68 -20.81 2.20
C ILE A 12 -15.30 -21.67 1.10
N SER A 13 -16.52 -21.32 0.70
CA SER A 13 -17.15 -21.90 -0.49
C SER A 13 -17.61 -20.79 -1.41
N THR A 14 -17.02 -20.76 -2.61
CA THR A 14 -17.36 -19.80 -3.66
C THR A 14 -17.77 -20.60 -4.88
N VAL A 15 -19.04 -20.45 -5.31
CA VAL A 15 -19.64 -21.02 -6.53
C VAL A 15 -19.10 -22.42 -6.90
N GLY A 16 -19.41 -23.42 -6.07
CA GLY A 16 -19.16 -24.83 -6.38
C GLY A 16 -17.75 -25.36 -6.04
N GLU A 17 -16.84 -24.53 -5.53
CA GLU A 17 -15.51 -24.96 -5.08
C GLU A 17 -15.30 -24.59 -3.59
N LYS A 18 -14.56 -25.45 -2.87
CA LYS A 18 -14.07 -25.15 -1.52
C LYS A 18 -12.61 -24.72 -1.61
N ALA A 19 -12.24 -23.66 -0.90
CA ALA A 19 -10.86 -23.20 -0.80
C ALA A 19 -10.51 -22.86 0.67
N GLN A 20 -9.22 -22.80 0.97
CA GLN A 20 -8.72 -22.37 2.28
C GLN A 20 -8.29 -20.92 2.19
N ALA A 21 -9.04 -20.02 2.83
CA ALA A 21 -8.67 -18.62 3.00
C ALA A 21 -7.84 -18.43 4.27
N PHE A 22 -6.82 -17.58 4.24
CA PHE A 22 -5.98 -17.31 5.40
C PHE A 22 -6.43 -16.04 6.13
N VAL A 23 -6.72 -16.18 7.42
CA VAL A 23 -7.02 -15.07 8.33
C VAL A 23 -5.79 -14.84 9.22
N PRO A 24 -5.10 -13.69 9.13
CA PRO A 24 -3.89 -13.44 9.91
C PRO A 24 -4.21 -13.26 11.39
N ALA A 25 -3.25 -13.61 12.25
CA ALA A 25 -3.26 -13.19 13.66
C ALA A 25 -3.08 -11.66 13.76
N PRO A 26 -3.61 -11.01 14.81
CA PRO A 26 -3.36 -9.59 15.05
C PRO A 26 -1.86 -9.28 15.23
N LEU A 27 -1.50 -8.02 14.98
CA LEU A 27 -0.19 -7.47 15.35
C LEU A 27 -0.25 -6.89 16.79
N PRO A 28 0.88 -6.86 17.52
CA PRO A 28 2.19 -7.41 17.14
C PRO A 28 2.21 -8.95 17.10
N PRO A 29 3.15 -9.57 16.36
CA PRO A 29 3.23 -11.03 16.30
C PRO A 29 3.59 -11.63 17.66
N HIS A 30 3.06 -12.82 17.93
CA HIS A 30 3.39 -13.61 19.12
C HIS A 30 3.96 -14.97 18.71
N PRO A 31 5.20 -15.31 19.10
CA PRO A 31 6.17 -14.47 19.84
C PRO A 31 6.67 -13.25 19.04
N PRO A 32 7.18 -12.21 19.72
CA PRO A 32 7.61 -10.95 19.09
C PRO A 32 8.74 -11.14 18.07
N ILE A 33 9.05 -10.07 17.34
CA ILE A 33 10.19 -10.04 16.41
C ILE A 33 11.50 -10.23 17.19
N GLU A 34 12.24 -11.26 16.78
CA GLU A 34 13.57 -11.52 17.30
C GLU A 34 14.54 -10.52 16.66
N TRP A 35 14.99 -9.55 17.44
CA TRP A 35 15.97 -8.54 17.03
C TRP A 35 17.38 -9.14 17.02
N THR A 36 17.68 -9.94 16.00
CA THR A 36 19.02 -10.51 15.80
C THR A 36 20.04 -9.39 15.55
N PRO A 37 21.34 -9.64 15.81
CA PRO A 37 22.40 -8.66 15.54
C PRO A 37 22.35 -8.12 14.10
N GLU A 38 22.06 -8.97 13.11
CA GLU A 38 21.99 -8.57 11.70
C GLU A 38 20.77 -7.70 11.40
N LEU A 39 19.63 -7.95 12.05
CA LEU A 39 18.44 -7.12 11.90
C LEU A 39 18.66 -5.74 12.54
N ARG A 40 19.28 -5.71 13.72
CA ARG A 40 19.64 -4.46 14.41
C ARG A 40 20.62 -3.63 13.58
N ASP A 41 21.68 -4.25 13.06
CA ASP A 41 22.65 -3.56 12.20
C ASP A 41 21.99 -2.93 10.95
N LYS A 42 21.08 -3.66 10.29
CA LYS A 42 20.31 -3.10 9.17
C LYS A 42 19.38 -1.97 9.58
N PHE A 43 18.76 -2.07 10.76
CA PHE A 43 17.89 -1.03 11.31
C PHE A 43 18.70 0.25 11.60
N ASP A 44 19.85 0.13 12.25
CA ASP A 44 20.74 1.25 12.56
C ASP A 44 21.26 1.92 11.28
N GLN A 45 21.65 1.13 10.27
CA GLN A 45 22.05 1.66 8.96
C GLN A 45 20.91 2.42 8.27
N ALA A 46 19.67 1.94 8.37
CA ALA A 46 18.51 2.63 7.83
C ALA A 46 18.25 3.96 8.54
N LEU A 47 18.37 4.01 9.88
CA LEU A 47 18.26 5.24 10.66
C LEU A 47 19.34 6.27 10.26
N VAL A 48 20.59 5.83 10.11
CA VAL A 48 21.69 6.71 9.66
C VAL A 48 21.42 7.24 8.25
N ALA A 49 20.90 6.41 7.34
CA ALA A 49 20.57 6.84 5.99
C ALA A 49 19.43 7.88 5.99
N LEU A 50 18.41 7.69 6.82
CA LEU A 50 17.32 8.66 7.01
C LEU A 50 17.84 9.98 7.58
N GLY A 51 18.70 9.95 8.60
CA GLY A 51 19.30 11.17 9.17
C GLY A 51 20.18 11.93 8.17
N ARG A 52 20.89 11.21 7.28
CA ARG A 52 21.66 11.81 6.18
C ARG A 52 20.75 12.48 5.16
N LEU A 53 19.64 11.83 4.80
CA LEU A 53 18.64 12.40 3.89
C LEU A 53 18.05 13.69 4.47
N ASP A 54 17.63 13.66 5.74
CA ASP A 54 17.10 14.83 6.46
C ASP A 54 18.12 15.99 6.45
N SER A 55 19.37 15.70 6.79
CA SER A 55 20.46 16.68 6.77
C SER A 55 20.68 17.30 5.38
N VAL A 56 20.77 16.48 4.33
CA VAL A 56 21.03 16.97 2.97
C VAL A 56 19.83 17.74 2.41
N SER A 57 18.61 17.40 2.82
CA SER A 57 17.40 18.10 2.38
C SER A 57 17.42 19.59 2.73
N THR A 58 18.10 19.99 3.81
CA THR A 58 18.26 21.39 4.23
C THR A 58 19.11 22.23 3.27
N LEU A 59 19.91 21.57 2.41
CA LEU A 59 20.77 22.21 1.43
C LEU A 59 20.09 22.38 0.05
N LEU A 60 18.88 21.85 -0.10
CA LEU A 60 18.15 21.94 -1.37
C LEU A 60 17.67 23.38 -1.60
N PRO A 61 17.91 23.94 -2.80
CA PRO A 61 17.48 25.31 -3.11
C PRO A 61 15.96 25.43 -3.26
N ASP A 62 15.30 24.37 -3.72
CA ASP A 62 13.84 24.28 -3.83
C ASP A 62 13.37 22.85 -3.51
N THR A 63 13.01 22.64 -2.25
CA THR A 63 12.48 21.36 -1.76
C THR A 63 11.13 21.01 -2.38
N ALA A 64 10.31 22.01 -2.72
CA ALA A 64 8.98 21.78 -3.28
C ALA A 64 9.09 21.18 -4.68
N LEU A 65 9.95 21.73 -5.55
CA LEU A 65 10.21 21.18 -6.88
C LEU A 65 10.83 19.79 -6.82
N PHE A 66 11.74 19.55 -5.87
CA PHE A 66 12.32 18.23 -5.65
C PHE A 66 11.25 17.20 -5.28
N LEU A 67 10.41 17.51 -4.29
CA LEU A 67 9.32 16.62 -3.86
C LEU A 67 8.30 16.39 -4.98
N TYR A 68 7.94 17.44 -5.72
CA TYR A 68 7.05 17.35 -6.88
C TYR A 68 7.52 16.28 -7.88
N MET A 69 8.81 16.29 -8.21
CA MET A 69 9.41 15.34 -9.15
C MET A 69 9.58 13.93 -8.55
N TYR A 70 9.97 13.83 -7.29
CA TYR A 70 10.16 12.53 -6.63
C TYR A 70 8.84 11.79 -6.41
N VAL A 71 7.76 12.48 -6.02
CA VAL A 71 6.42 11.88 -5.90
C VAL A 71 5.99 11.25 -7.23
N ARG A 72 6.19 11.96 -8.35
CA ARG A 72 5.87 11.46 -9.69
C ARG A 72 6.73 10.26 -10.09
N LYS A 73 8.03 10.34 -9.79
CA LYS A 73 8.94 9.23 -10.02
C LYS A 73 8.51 7.98 -9.24
N GLU A 74 8.20 8.12 -7.96
CA GLU A 74 7.71 7.01 -7.13
C GLU A 74 6.36 6.47 -7.63
N ALA A 75 5.45 7.34 -8.08
CA ALA A 75 4.18 6.92 -8.67
C ALA A 75 4.38 6.07 -9.94
N VAL A 76 5.30 6.47 -10.83
CA VAL A 76 5.68 5.70 -12.02
C VAL A 76 6.28 4.34 -11.61
N LEU A 77 7.26 4.35 -10.70
CA LEU A 77 7.95 3.14 -10.23
C LEU A 77 6.97 2.16 -9.56
N SER A 78 6.07 2.65 -8.71
CA SER A 78 5.06 1.84 -8.04
C SER A 78 4.07 1.25 -9.04
N SER A 79 3.58 2.04 -9.99
CA SER A 79 2.62 1.57 -11.00
C SER A 79 3.23 0.55 -11.96
N MET A 80 4.55 0.60 -12.21
CA MET A 80 5.24 -0.42 -13.01
C MET A 80 5.26 -1.80 -12.34
N ILE A 81 5.26 -1.87 -11.00
CA ILE A 81 5.14 -3.16 -10.28
C ILE A 81 3.78 -3.81 -10.57
N GLU A 82 2.73 -2.99 -10.72
CA GLU A 82 1.37 -3.41 -11.07
C GLU A 82 1.17 -3.66 -12.59
N GLY A 83 2.25 -3.56 -13.37
CA GLY A 83 2.31 -3.87 -14.80
C GLY A 83 2.04 -2.70 -15.74
N THR A 84 1.96 -1.48 -15.21
CA THR A 84 1.80 -0.26 -16.03
C THR A 84 3.05 0.01 -16.86
N GLN A 85 2.90 0.42 -18.12
CA GLN A 85 4.00 0.80 -18.99
C GLN A 85 3.98 2.32 -19.20
N SER A 86 4.72 3.05 -18.38
CA SER A 86 4.83 4.51 -18.48
C SER A 86 6.19 5.02 -18.06
N SER A 87 6.55 6.22 -18.48
CA SER A 87 7.72 6.94 -18.02
C SER A 87 7.35 8.23 -17.30
N LEU A 88 8.33 8.82 -16.61
CA LEU A 88 8.17 10.16 -16.02
C LEU A 88 7.84 11.20 -17.09
N SER A 89 8.45 11.11 -18.28
CA SER A 89 8.18 12.02 -19.39
C SER A 89 6.74 11.88 -19.89
N ASP A 90 6.22 10.67 -20.00
CA ASP A 90 4.83 10.43 -20.43
C ASP A 90 3.83 11.01 -19.43
N LEU A 91 4.08 10.84 -18.13
CA LEU A 91 3.26 11.44 -17.09
C LEU A 91 3.27 12.97 -17.18
N LEU A 92 4.44 13.58 -17.34
CA LEU A 92 4.55 15.03 -17.46
C LEU A 92 3.88 15.57 -18.73
N LEU A 93 3.99 14.87 -19.86
CA LEU A 93 3.26 15.21 -21.08
C LEU A 93 1.75 15.16 -20.84
N PHE A 94 1.27 14.10 -20.20
CA PHE A 94 -0.14 13.95 -19.85
C PHE A 94 -0.64 15.07 -18.93
N GLU A 95 0.14 15.46 -17.92
CA GLU A 95 -0.20 16.59 -17.01
C GLU A 95 -0.23 17.96 -17.73
N LEU A 96 0.46 18.09 -18.86
CA LEU A 96 0.50 19.30 -19.69
C LEU A 96 -0.54 19.28 -20.84
N ASP A 97 -1.53 18.38 -20.76
CA ASP A 97 -2.53 18.13 -21.81
C ASP A 97 -1.89 17.82 -23.18
N GLN A 98 -0.70 17.22 -23.18
CA GLN A 98 -0.01 16.73 -24.38
C GLN A 98 -0.22 15.21 -24.54
N GLU A 99 -0.01 14.72 -25.75
CA GLU A 99 -0.15 13.31 -26.06
C GLU A 99 1.07 12.52 -25.56
N PRO A 100 0.89 11.54 -24.65
CA PRO A 100 1.98 10.67 -24.17
C PRO A 100 2.34 9.60 -25.21
N GLY A 101 3.52 8.99 -25.08
CA GLY A 101 3.99 7.91 -25.98
C GLY A 101 3.41 6.53 -25.65
N VAL A 102 2.56 6.43 -24.64
CA VAL A 102 2.00 5.18 -24.09
C VAL A 102 0.47 5.27 -24.00
N PRO A 103 -0.25 4.15 -23.80
CA PRO A 103 -1.70 4.18 -23.65
C PRO A 103 -2.16 5.17 -22.57
N LEU A 104 -3.22 5.92 -22.86
CA LEU A 104 -3.76 6.93 -21.94
C LEU A 104 -4.19 6.35 -20.59
N ASP A 105 -4.60 5.09 -20.55
CA ASP A 105 -5.00 4.44 -19.31
C ASP A 105 -3.80 4.19 -18.39
N ASP A 106 -2.62 3.88 -18.93
CA ASP A 106 -1.40 3.65 -18.16
C ASP A 106 -0.92 4.93 -17.46
N VAL A 107 -0.84 6.05 -18.18
CA VAL A 107 -0.49 7.34 -17.55
C VAL A 107 -1.57 7.85 -16.61
N ARG A 108 -2.84 7.50 -16.85
CA ARG A 108 -3.95 7.89 -15.97
C ARG A 108 -3.91 7.14 -14.65
N GLU A 109 -3.51 5.86 -14.64
CA GLU A 109 -3.26 5.11 -13.41
C GLU A 109 -2.16 5.76 -12.57
N VAL A 110 -1.05 6.17 -13.19
CA VAL A 110 0.04 6.90 -12.50
C VAL A 110 -0.45 8.26 -11.99
N SER A 111 -1.20 9.01 -12.80
CA SER A 111 -1.76 10.31 -12.40
C SER A 111 -2.71 10.17 -11.20
N ASN A 112 -3.55 9.12 -11.17
CA ASN A 112 -4.39 8.83 -10.02
C ASN A 112 -3.57 8.49 -8.76
N TYR A 113 -2.42 7.83 -8.91
CA TYR A 113 -1.51 7.54 -7.78
C TYR A 113 -1.00 8.85 -7.16
N VAL A 114 -0.51 9.78 -7.98
CA VAL A 114 -0.07 11.11 -7.51
C VAL A 114 -1.21 11.83 -6.80
N ALA A 115 -2.39 11.88 -7.43
CA ALA A 115 -3.56 12.52 -6.83
C ALA A 115 -3.99 11.88 -5.50
N ALA A 116 -3.89 10.55 -5.37
CA ALA A 116 -4.24 9.83 -4.16
C ALA A 116 -3.26 10.12 -3.01
N LEU A 117 -1.95 10.19 -3.31
CA LEU A 117 -0.94 10.56 -2.33
C LEU A 117 -1.14 11.99 -1.84
N ASP A 118 -1.27 12.95 -2.76
CA ASP A 118 -1.50 14.37 -2.43
C ASP A 118 -2.78 14.56 -1.62
N HIS A 119 -3.84 13.83 -1.95
CA HIS A 119 -5.08 13.84 -1.19
C HIS A 119 -4.89 13.30 0.24
N GLY A 120 -4.19 12.18 0.39
CA GLY A 120 -3.89 11.59 1.69
C GLY A 120 -3.05 12.51 2.58
N LEU A 121 -1.99 13.12 2.02
CA LEU A 121 -1.12 14.06 2.73
C LEU A 121 -1.90 15.28 3.23
N ARG A 122 -2.73 15.88 2.37
CA ARG A 122 -3.61 17.00 2.76
C ARG A 122 -4.57 16.62 3.89
N LEU A 123 -5.19 15.45 3.84
CA LEU A 123 -6.08 15.00 4.92
C LEU A 123 -5.34 14.83 6.25
N LEU A 124 -4.10 14.33 6.21
CA LEU A 124 -3.23 14.24 7.39
C LEU A 124 -2.91 15.62 7.96
N GLU A 125 -2.57 16.61 7.10
CA GLU A 125 -2.34 18.00 7.50
C GLU A 125 -3.58 18.66 8.11
N GLU A 126 -4.77 18.32 7.61
CA GLU A 126 -6.06 18.75 8.16
C GLU A 126 -6.45 18.04 9.48
N GLY A 127 -5.61 17.12 9.96
CA GLY A 127 -5.76 16.46 11.26
C GLY A 127 -6.49 15.12 11.23
N LEU A 128 -6.77 14.54 10.05
CA LEU A 128 -7.25 13.17 9.98
C LEU A 128 -6.10 12.21 10.32
N PRO A 129 -6.20 11.35 11.34
CA PRO A 129 -5.13 10.40 11.66
C PRO A 129 -5.03 9.29 10.61
N ILE A 130 -3.90 8.58 10.58
CA ILE A 130 -3.75 7.33 9.83
C ILE A 130 -4.84 6.37 10.30
N SER A 131 -5.83 6.11 9.45
CA SER A 131 -7.05 5.43 9.86
C SER A 131 -7.65 4.66 8.69
N LEU A 132 -8.58 3.76 8.97
CA LEU A 132 -9.35 3.09 7.90
C LEU A 132 -10.14 4.09 7.07
N ARG A 133 -10.53 5.24 7.66
CA ARG A 133 -11.12 6.35 6.91
C ARG A 133 -10.12 6.92 5.91
N LEU A 134 -8.90 7.26 6.34
CA LEU A 134 -7.85 7.75 5.46
C LEU A 134 -7.56 6.77 4.31
N PHE A 135 -7.44 5.46 4.62
CA PHE A 135 -7.20 4.44 3.60
C PHE A 135 -8.31 4.40 2.55
N ARG A 136 -9.57 4.53 2.97
CA ARG A 136 -10.72 4.56 2.05
C ARG A 136 -10.76 5.83 1.20
N GLU A 137 -10.38 6.99 1.74
CA GLU A 137 -10.28 8.23 0.96
C GLU A 137 -9.18 8.14 -0.11
N ILE A 138 -7.98 7.69 0.27
CA ILE A 138 -6.87 7.46 -0.68
C ILE A 138 -7.27 6.44 -1.75
N HIS A 139 -7.85 5.31 -1.34
CA HIS A 139 -8.31 4.26 -2.26
C HIS A 139 -9.39 4.74 -3.23
N ARG A 140 -10.30 5.62 -2.78
CA ARG A 140 -11.32 6.24 -3.63
C ARG A 140 -10.67 7.03 -4.76
N VAL A 141 -9.70 7.88 -4.43
CA VAL A 141 -9.00 8.71 -5.42
C VAL A 141 -8.18 7.83 -6.37
N LEU A 142 -7.43 6.87 -5.83
CA LEU A 142 -6.59 5.95 -6.61
C LEU A 142 -7.37 5.22 -7.69
N LEU A 143 -8.59 4.75 -7.36
CA LEU A 143 -9.44 3.98 -8.29
C LEU A 143 -10.47 4.85 -9.02
N THR A 144 -10.34 6.18 -9.06
CA THR A 144 -11.36 7.05 -9.68
C THR A 144 -11.55 6.72 -11.17
N LYS A 145 -10.48 6.38 -11.89
CA LYS A 145 -10.49 6.06 -13.33
C LYS A 145 -9.49 4.94 -13.64
N GLY A 146 -9.66 4.28 -14.78
CA GLY A 146 -8.75 3.21 -15.20
C GLY A 146 -9.07 1.87 -14.54
N ARG A 147 -8.06 1.02 -14.38
CA ARG A 147 -8.20 -0.33 -13.80
C ARG A 147 -8.76 -0.26 -12.38
N GLY A 148 -9.73 -1.12 -12.10
CA GLY A 148 -10.34 -1.21 -10.77
C GLY A 148 -11.39 -0.14 -10.45
N SER A 149 -11.67 0.81 -11.34
CA SER A 149 -12.70 1.83 -11.12
C SER A 149 -14.11 1.27 -10.87
N ASN A 150 -14.40 0.08 -11.38
CA ASN A 150 -15.65 -0.64 -11.13
C ASN A 150 -15.61 -1.55 -9.87
N GLN A 151 -14.51 -1.55 -9.11
CA GLN A 151 -14.30 -2.40 -7.92
C GLN A 151 -14.52 -1.63 -6.61
N THR A 152 -15.67 -0.96 -6.50
CA THR A 152 -16.11 -0.23 -5.30
C THR A 152 -15.04 0.71 -4.69
N PRO A 153 -14.62 1.78 -5.41
CA PRO A 153 -13.64 2.75 -4.92
C PRO A 153 -14.01 3.30 -3.53
N GLY A 154 -13.04 3.29 -2.62
CA GLY A 154 -13.21 3.72 -1.23
C GLY A 154 -14.08 2.81 -0.35
N GLU A 155 -14.29 1.55 -0.74
CA GLU A 155 -14.93 0.55 0.11
C GLU A 155 -14.06 -0.69 0.29
N PHE A 156 -14.28 -1.41 1.41
CA PHE A 156 -13.77 -2.76 1.56
C PHE A 156 -14.56 -3.71 0.66
N ARG A 157 -13.85 -4.66 0.05
CA ARG A 157 -14.47 -5.66 -0.82
C ARG A 157 -15.54 -6.47 -0.09
N ARG A 158 -16.60 -6.82 -0.82
CA ARG A 158 -17.70 -7.66 -0.35
C ARG A 158 -17.68 -9.07 -0.94
N SER A 159 -16.72 -9.32 -1.82
CA SER A 159 -16.49 -10.60 -2.48
C SER A 159 -15.09 -11.13 -2.15
N GLN A 160 -14.92 -12.44 -2.30
CA GLN A 160 -13.63 -13.09 -2.12
C GLN A 160 -12.69 -12.72 -3.29
N ASN A 161 -11.47 -12.29 -2.96
CA ASN A 161 -10.37 -12.19 -3.93
C ASN A 161 -9.36 -13.34 -3.74
N TRP A 162 -8.41 -13.45 -4.66
CA TRP A 162 -7.29 -14.40 -4.57
C TRP A 162 -6.08 -13.83 -5.30
N ILE A 163 -4.89 -14.31 -4.96
CA ILE A 163 -3.61 -13.88 -5.51
C ILE A 163 -2.96 -15.06 -6.22
N GLY A 164 -2.69 -14.90 -7.52
CA GLY A 164 -2.22 -15.95 -8.40
C GLY A 164 -3.31 -17.00 -8.72
N GLY A 165 -3.17 -17.72 -9.84
CA GLY A 165 -4.17 -18.70 -10.28
C GLY A 165 -5.40 -18.07 -10.96
N THR A 166 -6.38 -18.91 -11.30
CA THR A 166 -7.60 -18.51 -12.02
C THR A 166 -8.86 -18.58 -11.16
N ARG A 167 -8.80 -19.26 -10.01
CA ARG A 167 -9.90 -19.40 -9.04
C ARG A 167 -9.34 -19.72 -7.65
N PRO A 168 -10.12 -19.55 -6.57
CA PRO A 168 -9.64 -19.80 -5.21
C PRO A 168 -8.99 -21.17 -4.98
N GLY A 169 -9.49 -22.24 -5.62
CA GLY A 169 -8.94 -23.59 -5.43
C GLY A 169 -7.57 -23.85 -6.04
N ASN A 170 -7.09 -23.00 -6.96
CA ASN A 170 -5.74 -23.10 -7.55
C ASN A 170 -4.88 -21.85 -7.32
N ALA A 171 -5.32 -20.95 -6.43
CA ALA A 171 -4.61 -19.72 -6.15
C ALA A 171 -3.33 -19.97 -5.34
N ALA A 172 -2.32 -19.13 -5.53
CA ALA A 172 -1.11 -19.17 -4.71
C ALA A 172 -1.40 -18.72 -3.27
N PHE A 173 -2.34 -17.80 -3.11
CA PHE A 173 -2.82 -17.33 -1.82
C PHE A 173 -4.27 -16.87 -1.90
N VAL A 174 -5.06 -17.22 -0.89
CA VAL A 174 -6.45 -16.73 -0.72
C VAL A 174 -6.49 -15.88 0.54
N PRO A 175 -6.62 -14.54 0.42
CA PRO A 175 -6.72 -13.62 1.56
C PRO A 175 -7.98 -13.88 2.42
N PRO A 176 -8.14 -13.18 3.56
CA PRO A 176 -9.28 -13.38 4.48
C PRO A 176 -10.64 -13.38 3.77
N PRO A 177 -11.66 -14.08 4.27
CA PRO A 177 -13.03 -13.89 3.79
C PRO A 177 -13.46 -12.43 3.87
N ALA A 178 -14.34 -11.99 2.98
CA ALA A 178 -14.76 -10.58 2.91
C ALA A 178 -15.35 -10.07 4.24
N GLU A 179 -16.08 -10.94 4.94
CA GLU A 179 -16.65 -10.72 6.26
C GLU A 179 -15.62 -10.54 7.38
N GLU A 180 -14.39 -11.07 7.22
CA GLU A 180 -13.30 -10.96 8.21
C GLU A 180 -12.39 -9.76 7.91
N VAL A 181 -12.47 -9.16 6.71
CA VAL A 181 -11.58 -8.07 6.29
C VAL A 181 -11.68 -6.87 7.23
N LEU A 182 -12.89 -6.44 7.59
CA LEU A 182 -13.07 -5.26 8.43
C LEU A 182 -12.43 -5.47 9.81
N GLU A 183 -12.66 -6.63 10.42
CA GLU A 183 -12.08 -6.99 11.71
C GLU A 183 -10.54 -7.06 11.65
N CYS A 184 -9.97 -7.66 10.60
CA CYS A 184 -8.52 -7.68 10.39
C CYS A 184 -7.94 -6.27 10.23
N MET A 185 -8.62 -5.41 9.47
CA MET A 185 -8.19 -4.03 9.23
C MET A 185 -8.32 -3.16 10.49
N SER A 186 -9.34 -3.36 11.31
CA SER A 186 -9.49 -2.68 12.60
C SER A 186 -8.36 -3.05 13.56
N LYS A 187 -7.93 -4.32 13.58
CA LYS A 187 -6.75 -4.74 14.37
C LYS A 187 -5.45 -4.10 13.86
N LEU A 188 -5.30 -3.97 12.55
CA LEU A 188 -4.16 -3.24 11.97
C LEU A 188 -4.19 -1.76 12.37
N GLU A 189 -5.34 -1.10 12.28
CA GLU A 189 -5.49 0.31 12.67
C GLU A 189 -5.13 0.51 14.15
N LEU A 190 -5.62 -0.35 15.05
CA LEU A 190 -5.24 -0.31 16.47
C LEU A 190 -3.73 -0.47 16.66
N PHE A 191 -3.10 -1.38 15.92
CA PHE A 191 -1.66 -1.58 15.99
C PHE A 191 -0.86 -0.36 15.48
N LEU A 192 -1.32 0.33 14.43
CA LEU A 192 -0.66 1.53 13.92
C LEU A 192 -0.66 2.70 14.93
N HIS A 193 -1.60 2.70 15.87
CA HIS A 193 -1.70 3.67 16.97
C HIS A 193 -1.18 3.13 18.30
N ASP A 194 -0.60 1.94 18.31
CA ASP A 194 -0.03 1.37 19.53
C ASP A 194 1.13 2.24 20.02
N GLN A 195 1.29 2.37 21.34
CA GLN A 195 2.39 3.15 21.88
C GLN A 195 3.67 2.31 21.86
N PRO A 196 4.72 2.72 21.12
CA PRO A 196 5.95 1.95 21.08
C PRO A 196 6.59 1.93 22.47
N GLU A 197 7.00 0.75 22.93
CA GLU A 197 7.91 0.65 24.07
C GLU A 197 9.27 1.26 23.67
N PRO A 198 9.86 2.15 24.49
CA PRO A 198 11.20 2.65 24.21
C PRO A 198 12.21 1.50 24.14
N THR A 199 13.00 1.45 23.08
CA THR A 199 14.17 0.55 23.01
C THR A 199 15.16 0.95 24.11
N LEU A 200 15.37 0.06 25.09
CA LEU A 200 16.42 0.17 26.12
C LEU A 200 17.82 -0.01 25.55
#